data_AF-A0A1E1GFJ2-F1
#
_entry.id   AF-A0A1E1GFJ2-F1
#
_cell.length_a   1.000
_cell.length_b   1.000
_cell.length_c   1.000
_cell.angle_alpha   90.00
_cell.angle_beta   90.00
_cell.angle_gamma   90.00
#
_symmetry.space_group_name_H-M   'P 1'
#
loop_
_entity.id
_entity.type
_entity.pdbx_description
1 polymer ?
#
loop_
_entity_poly.entity_id
_entity_poly.type
_entity_poly.pdbx_seq_one_letter_code
_entity_poly.pdbx_strand_id
1 'polypeptide(L)'
;QPDNSLIRYAVEQGHRTFVVSWRNPDESLAKKTWDDYVEHGAIEAIEVVRKISGAPQINALGFCVGGTILGNALAVLAARGQDVVASATFLTTLLDFTDTGILDVFIDEAFVQFREMQMGEGGLLRGQELASTFSFLRPNDLV
;
A
#
# COMPACT_ATOMS: atom_id res chain seq x y z
N GLN A 1 -10.01 19.92 3.47
CA GLN A 1 -10.66 20.83 2.51
C GLN A 1 -11.59 19.96 1.65
N PRO A 2 -12.87 20.31 1.44
CA PRO A 2 -13.78 19.49 0.65
C PRO A 2 -13.44 19.50 -0.86
N ASP A 3 -12.81 20.57 -1.33
CA ASP A 3 -12.59 20.82 -2.76
C ASP A 3 -11.48 19.97 -3.41
N ASN A 4 -10.60 19.36 -2.61
CA ASN A 4 -9.43 18.63 -3.09
C ASN A 4 -9.49 17.10 -2.86
N SER A 5 -10.69 16.55 -2.66
CA SER A 5 -10.88 15.10 -2.49
C SER A 5 -10.93 14.37 -3.83
N LEU A 6 -9.93 13.53 -4.11
CA LEU A 6 -9.90 12.64 -5.28
C LEU A 6 -11.09 11.65 -5.27
N ILE A 7 -11.45 11.13 -4.10
CA ILE A 7 -12.57 10.18 -3.96
C ILE A 7 -13.89 10.87 -4.33
N ARG A 8 -14.11 12.10 -3.83
CA ARG A 8 -15.31 12.88 -4.17
C ARG A 8 -15.39 13.11 -5.67
N TYR A 9 -14.28 13.56 -6.28
CA TYR A 9 -14.20 13.80 -7.72
C TYR A 9 -14.53 12.53 -8.52
N ALA A 10 -13.94 11.38 -8.19
CA ALA A 10 -14.20 10.12 -8.89
C ALA A 10 -15.68 9.71 -8.83
N VAL A 11 -16.32 9.87 -7.67
CA VAL A 11 -17.75 9.62 -7.50
C VAL A 11 -18.59 10.59 -8.34
N GLU A 12 -18.26 11.88 -8.34
CA GLU A 12 -18.93 12.92 -9.15
C GLU A 12 -18.80 12.67 -10.66
N GLN A 13 -17.71 12.04 -11.11
CA GLN A 13 -17.53 11.59 -12.49
C GLN A 13 -18.29 10.29 -12.83
N GLY A 14 -19.06 9.73 -11.89
CA GLY A 14 -19.90 8.54 -12.10
C GLY A 14 -19.21 7.21 -11.81
N HIS A 15 -18.02 7.18 -11.21
CA HIS A 15 -17.37 5.94 -10.81
C HIS A 15 -17.92 5.42 -9.48
N ARG A 16 -18.29 4.13 -9.46
CA ARG A 16 -18.58 3.37 -8.22
C ARG A 16 -17.27 3.15 -7.45
N THR A 17 -16.94 4.10 -6.59
CA THR A 17 -15.64 4.15 -5.91
C THR A 17 -15.67 3.40 -4.59
N PHE A 18 -14.75 2.45 -4.42
CA PHE A 18 -14.48 1.75 -3.16
C PHE A 18 -13.06 2.11 -2.70
N VAL A 19 -12.83 2.11 -1.38
CA VAL A 19 -11.53 2.46 -0.80
C VAL A 19 -11.18 1.48 0.32
N VAL A 20 -9.92 1.01 0.32
CA VAL A 20 -9.37 0.23 1.42
C VAL A 20 -8.93 1.20 2.52
N SER A 21 -9.58 1.10 3.69
CA SER A 21 -9.19 1.83 4.89
C SER A 21 -8.36 0.91 5.78
N TRP A 22 -7.04 1.07 5.76
CA TRP A 22 -6.12 0.23 6.51
C TRP A 22 -6.32 0.38 8.02
N ARG A 23 -6.30 -0.75 8.73
CA ARG A 23 -6.33 -0.78 10.19
C ARG A 23 -4.99 -0.32 10.74
N ASN A 24 -5.02 0.55 11.75
CA ASN A 24 -3.85 0.82 12.57
C ASN A 24 -3.55 -0.44 13.41
N PRO A 25 -2.39 -1.09 13.25
CA PRO A 25 -2.15 -2.40 13.87
C PRO A 25 -2.08 -2.31 15.40
N ASP A 26 -2.59 -3.35 16.04
CA ASP A 26 -2.42 -3.62 17.47
C ASP A 26 -1.76 -5.01 17.64
N GLU A 27 -1.57 -5.46 18.88
CA GLU A 27 -0.88 -6.72 19.18
C GLU A 27 -1.48 -7.94 18.47
N SER A 28 -2.77 -7.92 18.11
CA SER A 28 -3.40 -9.01 17.34
C SER A 28 -2.86 -9.11 15.91
N LEU A 29 -2.21 -8.06 15.41
CA LEU A 29 -1.63 -7.97 14.08
C LEU A 29 -0.09 -7.97 14.11
N ALA A 30 0.55 -8.15 15.28
CA ALA A 30 1.99 -8.08 15.44
C ALA A 30 2.78 -9.12 14.62
N LYS A 31 2.12 -10.17 14.14
CA LYS A 31 2.72 -11.22 13.30
C LYS A 31 2.28 -11.15 11.83
N LYS A 32 1.57 -10.08 11.44
CA LYS A 32 1.16 -9.90 10.05
C LYS A 32 2.37 -9.56 9.19
N THR A 33 2.45 -10.26 8.07
CA THR A 33 3.55 -10.18 7.10
C THR A 33 3.09 -9.44 5.85
N TRP A 34 4.01 -9.14 4.93
CA TRP A 34 3.66 -8.58 3.62
C TRP A 34 2.62 -9.42 2.88
N ASP A 35 2.77 -10.75 2.89
CA ASP A 35 1.86 -11.69 2.23
C ASP A 35 0.44 -11.57 2.78
N ASP A 36 0.28 -11.32 4.08
CA ASP A 36 -1.04 -11.09 4.67
C ASP A 36 -1.71 -9.82 4.11
N TYR A 37 -0.94 -8.75 3.90
CA TYR A 37 -1.48 -7.51 3.33
C TYR A 37 -1.81 -7.65 1.84
N VAL A 38 -1.02 -8.45 1.10
CA VAL A 38 -1.30 -8.77 -0.31
C VAL A 38 -2.56 -9.65 -0.42
N GLU A 39 -2.63 -10.75 0.32
CA GLU A 39 -3.71 -11.73 0.23
C GLU A 39 -5.02 -11.20 0.87
N HIS A 40 -4.97 -10.81 2.14
CA HIS A 40 -6.14 -10.45 2.95
C HIS A 40 -6.46 -8.94 2.92
N GLY A 41 -5.55 -8.13 2.37
CA GLY A 41 -5.80 -6.72 2.11
C GLY A 41 -6.23 -6.47 0.67
N ALA A 42 -5.28 -6.54 -0.26
CA ALA A 42 -5.51 -6.12 -1.64
C ALA A 42 -6.33 -7.13 -2.46
N ILE A 43 -5.94 -8.41 -2.48
CA ILE A 43 -6.65 -9.44 -3.25
C ILE A 43 -8.07 -9.63 -2.71
N GLU A 44 -8.23 -9.72 -1.39
CA GLU A 44 -9.56 -9.81 -0.77
C GLU A 44 -10.44 -8.59 -1.10
N ALA A 45 -9.90 -7.37 -1.05
CA ALA A 45 -10.67 -6.18 -1.43
C ALA A 45 -11.12 -6.20 -2.90
N ILE A 46 -10.25 -6.63 -3.82
CA ILE A 46 -10.59 -6.79 -5.25
C ILE A 46 -11.75 -7.77 -5.39
N GLU A 47 -11.68 -8.92 -4.74
CA GLU A 47 -12.72 -9.94 -4.78
C GLU A 47 -14.05 -9.48 -4.16
N VAL A 48 -14.00 -8.78 -3.02
CA VAL A 48 -15.19 -8.22 -2.37
C VAL A 48 -15.86 -7.18 -3.28
N VAL A 49 -15.10 -6.27 -3.88
CA VAL A 49 -15.65 -5.26 -4.79
C VAL A 49 -16.23 -5.89 -6.05
N ARG A 50 -15.60 -6.93 -6.61
CA ARG A 50 -16.18 -7.71 -7.73
C ARG A 50 -17.51 -8.35 -7.35
N LYS A 51 -17.59 -9.00 -6.19
CA LYS A 51 -18.84 -9.60 -5.68
C LYS A 51 -19.95 -8.57 -5.47
N ILE A 52 -19.63 -7.41 -4.88
CA ILE A 52 -20.61 -6.32 -4.66
C ILE A 52 -21.03 -5.69 -6.00
N SER A 53 -20.10 -5.52 -6.94
CA SER A 53 -20.37 -4.85 -8.20
C SER A 53 -21.07 -5.73 -9.22
N GLY A 54 -20.87 -7.05 -9.15
CA GLY A 54 -21.26 -8.01 -10.18
C GLY A 54 -20.39 -7.93 -11.44
N ALA A 55 -19.35 -7.10 -11.44
CA ALA A 55 -18.49 -6.90 -12.60
C ALA A 55 -17.45 -8.02 -12.74
N PRO A 56 -17.20 -8.53 -13.97
CA PRO A 56 -16.18 -9.56 -14.19
C PRO A 56 -14.78 -9.02 -13.90
N GLN A 57 -14.53 -7.73 -14.11
CA GLN A 57 -13.28 -7.05 -13.79
C GLN A 57 -13.57 -5.69 -13.16
N ILE A 58 -12.61 -5.17 -12.41
CA ILE A 58 -12.64 -3.80 -11.84
C ILE A 58 -11.42 -3.00 -12.27
N ASN A 59 -11.49 -1.68 -12.20
CA ASN A 59 -10.30 -0.83 -12.24
C ASN A 59 -9.72 -0.71 -10.83
N ALA A 60 -8.41 -0.79 -10.70
CA ALA A 60 -7.71 -0.66 -9.43
C ALA A 60 -6.75 0.54 -9.46
N LEU A 61 -6.63 1.22 -8.32
CA LEU A 61 -5.70 2.33 -8.13
C LEU A 61 -4.89 2.11 -6.87
N GLY A 62 -3.57 2.23 -6.99
CA GLY A 62 -2.63 2.20 -5.88
C GLY A 62 -1.91 3.54 -5.72
N PHE A 63 -1.67 3.95 -4.48
CA PHE A 63 -0.98 5.20 -4.15
C PHE A 63 0.15 4.92 -3.15
N CYS A 64 1.35 5.45 -3.42
CA CYS A 64 2.53 5.24 -2.59
C CYS A 64 2.78 3.72 -2.39
N VAL A 65 3.05 3.27 -1.16
CA VAL A 65 3.20 1.85 -0.80
C VAL A 65 1.96 1.01 -1.11
N GLY A 66 0.77 1.61 -1.13
CA GLY A 66 -0.46 0.93 -1.56
C GLY A 66 -0.40 0.50 -3.03
N GLY A 67 0.36 1.22 -3.87
CA GLY A 67 0.64 0.78 -5.23
C GLY A 67 1.67 -0.34 -5.31
N THR A 68 2.67 -0.37 -4.43
CA THR A 68 3.59 -1.50 -4.34
C THR A 68 2.85 -2.77 -3.91
N ILE A 69 1.94 -2.67 -2.94
CA ILE A 69 1.04 -3.76 -2.54
C ILE A 69 0.17 -4.20 -3.73
N LEU A 70 -0.45 -3.25 -4.44
CA LEU A 70 -1.27 -3.57 -5.62
C LEU A 70 -0.46 -4.28 -6.71
N GLY A 71 0.77 -3.82 -7.00
CA GLY A 71 1.64 -4.46 -7.99
C GLY A 71 1.92 -5.93 -7.66
N ASN A 72 2.22 -6.23 -6.38
CA ASN A 72 2.40 -7.59 -5.90
C ASN A 72 1.11 -8.42 -6.02
N ALA A 73 -0.04 -7.86 -5.61
CA ALA A 73 -1.32 -8.52 -5.73
C ALA A 73 -1.65 -8.90 -7.17
N LEU A 74 -1.42 -7.99 -8.13
CA LEU A 74 -1.63 -8.25 -9.56
C LEU A 74 -0.72 -9.35 -10.09
N ALA A 75 0.56 -9.37 -9.69
CA ALA A 75 1.48 -10.44 -10.06
C ALA A 75 1.04 -11.81 -9.51
N VAL A 76 0.59 -11.86 -8.26
CA VAL A 76 0.03 -13.07 -7.64
C VAL A 76 -1.23 -13.54 -8.36
N LEU A 77 -2.17 -12.64 -8.65
CA LEU A 77 -3.40 -12.95 -9.39
C LEU A 77 -3.08 -13.49 -10.80
N ALA A 78 -2.14 -12.88 -11.51
CA ALA A 78 -1.70 -13.33 -12.82
C ALA A 78 -1.07 -14.73 -12.76
N ALA A 79 -0.21 -15.00 -11.77
CA ALA A 79 0.38 -16.33 -11.56
C ALA A 79 -0.69 -17.40 -11.23
N ARG A 80 -1.81 -17.00 -10.62
CA ARG A 80 -2.98 -17.85 -10.36
C ARG A 80 -3.93 -17.97 -11.56
N GLY A 81 -3.63 -17.32 -12.69
CA GLY A 81 -4.49 -17.30 -13.88
C GLY A 81 -5.79 -16.51 -13.70
N GLN A 82 -5.81 -15.56 -12.76
CA GLN A 82 -6.99 -14.76 -12.43
C GLN A 82 -6.90 -13.38 -13.08
N ASP A 83 -7.66 -13.19 -14.16
CA ASP A 83 -7.77 -11.90 -14.85
C ASP A 83 -9.01 -11.12 -14.35
N VAL A 84 -8.84 -10.44 -13.22
CA VAL A 84 -9.94 -9.84 -12.44
C VAL A 84 -9.84 -8.31 -12.32
N VAL A 85 -8.79 -7.70 -12.89
CA VAL A 85 -8.54 -6.26 -12.89
C VAL A 85 -8.35 -5.78 -14.33
N ALA A 86 -9.27 -4.92 -14.81
CA ALA A 86 -9.29 -4.43 -16.19
C ALA A 86 -8.21 -3.36 -16.45
N SER A 87 -7.89 -2.55 -15.43
CA SER A 87 -6.80 -1.58 -15.49
C SER A 87 -6.24 -1.30 -14.10
N ALA A 88 -4.94 -0.97 -14.05
CA ALA A 88 -4.24 -0.57 -12.85
C ALA A 88 -3.64 0.82 -13.02
N THR A 89 -3.90 1.72 -12.07
CA THR A 89 -3.31 3.06 -12.00
C THR A 89 -2.38 3.13 -10.80
N PHE A 90 -1.15 3.61 -11.00
CA PHE A 90 -0.16 3.78 -9.94
C PHE A 90 0.16 5.27 -9.78
N LEU A 91 -0.17 5.83 -8.62
CA LEU A 91 0.10 7.23 -8.30
C LEU A 91 1.27 7.31 -7.33
N THR A 92 2.37 7.93 -7.76
CA THR A 92 3.60 8.14 -6.96
C THR A 92 4.03 6.86 -6.22
N THR A 93 4.16 5.77 -6.97
CA THR A 93 4.46 4.44 -6.44
C THR A 93 5.80 3.97 -6.99
N LEU A 94 6.63 3.42 -6.12
CA LEU A 94 7.83 2.69 -6.50
C LEU A 94 7.49 1.22 -6.74
N LEU A 95 7.92 0.72 -7.90
CA LEU A 95 7.91 -0.71 -8.26
C LEU A 95 9.34 -1.22 -8.46
N ASP A 96 10.20 -0.37 -8.99
CA ASP A 96 11.65 -0.53 -8.97
C ASP A 96 12.21 0.27 -7.79
N PHE A 97 12.97 -0.39 -6.93
CA PHE A 97 13.61 0.18 -5.74
C PHE A 97 15.14 0.23 -5.87
N THR A 98 15.70 0.12 -7.08
CA THR A 98 17.14 0.16 -7.31
C THR A 98 17.78 1.52 -7.02
N ASP A 99 17.03 2.61 -7.23
CA ASP A 99 17.41 3.97 -6.85
C ASP A 99 16.23 4.61 -6.11
N THR A 100 16.34 4.70 -4.78
CA THR A 100 15.28 5.23 -3.92
C THR A 100 15.50 6.70 -3.54
N GLY A 101 16.56 7.31 -4.08
CA GLY A 101 16.94 8.69 -3.83
C GLY A 101 17.35 8.91 -2.38
N ILE A 102 16.75 9.90 -1.71
CA ILE A 102 17.18 10.31 -0.36
C ILE A 102 16.90 9.24 0.71
N LEU A 103 16.05 8.25 0.43
CA LEU A 103 15.78 7.11 1.32
C LEU A 103 17.05 6.29 1.60
N ASP A 104 17.95 6.17 0.61
CA ASP A 104 19.20 5.39 0.72
C ASP A 104 20.15 5.95 1.80
N VAL A 105 19.98 7.21 2.22
CA VAL A 105 20.78 7.84 3.28
C VAL A 105 20.35 7.38 4.68
N PHE A 106 19.11 6.91 4.83
CA PHE A 106 18.51 6.61 6.13
C PHE A 106 18.37 5.13 6.43
N ILE A 107 18.45 4.27 5.41
CA ILE A 107 18.26 2.83 5.54
C ILE A 107 19.52 2.15 5.05
N ASP A 108 20.20 1.46 5.97
CA ASP A 108 21.33 0.58 5.67
C ASP A 108 21.07 -0.84 6.19
N GLU A 109 21.94 -1.76 5.79
CA GLU A 109 21.85 -3.18 6.16
C GLU A 109 21.88 -3.38 7.69
N ALA A 110 22.67 -2.57 8.41
CA ALA A 110 22.77 -2.68 9.87
C ALA A 110 21.45 -2.28 10.55
N PHE A 111 20.78 -1.24 10.04
CA PHE A 111 19.46 -0.84 10.49
C PHE A 111 18.41 -1.92 10.24
N VAL A 112 18.43 -2.55 9.06
CA VAL A 112 17.51 -3.66 8.73
C VAL A 112 17.72 -4.85 9.68
N GLN A 113 18.97 -5.30 9.86
CA GLN A 113 19.29 -6.39 10.79
C GLN A 113 18.87 -6.07 12.23
N PHE A 114 19.05 -4.82 12.66
CA PHE A 114 18.57 -4.37 13.95
C PHE A 114 17.04 -4.50 14.08
N ARG A 115 16.29 -4.14 13.03
CA ARG A 115 14.83 -4.33 13.00
C ARG A 115 14.44 -5.80 13.01
N GLU A 116 15.10 -6.65 12.24
CA GLU A 116 14.86 -8.09 12.25
C GLU A 116 15.08 -8.70 13.64
N MET A 117 16.11 -8.28 14.37
CA MET A 117 16.32 -8.71 15.76
C MET A 117 15.23 -8.21 16.72
N GLN A 118 14.65 -7.02 16.48
CA GLN A 118 13.61 -6.44 17.34
C GLN A 118 12.21 -7.01 17.08
N MET A 119 11.87 -7.30 15.82
CA MET A 119 10.49 -7.60 15.40
C MET A 119 10.36 -8.76 14.40
N GLY A 120 11.45 -9.47 14.06
CA GLY A 120 11.42 -10.57 13.11
C GLY A 120 10.54 -11.76 13.55
N GLU A 121 10.39 -11.97 14.87
CA GLU A 121 9.49 -12.97 15.45
C GLU A 121 8.09 -12.40 15.79
N GLY A 122 7.79 -11.22 15.27
CA GLY A 122 6.61 -10.41 15.53
C GLY A 122 6.90 -9.20 16.41
N GLY A 123 6.05 -8.18 16.29
CA GLY A 123 6.15 -6.92 17.02
C GLY A 123 5.41 -5.80 16.30
N LEU A 124 5.39 -4.61 16.91
CA LEU A 124 4.77 -3.44 16.32
C LEU A 124 5.81 -2.35 16.10
N LEU A 125 5.86 -1.84 14.88
CA LEU A 125 6.61 -0.62 14.58
C LEU A 125 5.77 0.59 15.01
N ARG A 126 6.29 1.39 15.94
CA ARG A 126 5.57 2.57 16.43
C ARG A 126 5.42 3.59 15.32
N GLY A 127 4.23 4.19 15.22
CA GLY A 127 3.95 5.22 14.21
C GLY A 127 4.91 6.41 14.23
N GLN A 128 5.49 6.76 15.39
CA GLN A 128 6.52 7.81 15.51
C GLN A 128 7.82 7.44 14.76
N GLU A 129 8.20 6.18 14.74
CA GLU A 129 9.41 5.70 14.06
C GLU A 129 9.22 5.66 12.54
N LEU A 130 8.00 5.36 12.07
CA LEU A 130 7.64 5.55 10.66
C LEU A 130 7.59 7.03 10.30
N ALA A 131 6.97 7.85 11.15
CA ALA A 131 6.81 9.28 10.93
C ALA A 131 8.16 9.99 10.82
N SER A 132 9.19 9.59 11.58
CA SER A 132 10.53 10.14 11.44
C SER A 132 11.07 9.93 10.02
N THR A 133 11.06 8.70 9.50
CA THR A 133 11.53 8.39 8.15
C THR A 133 10.76 9.17 7.07
N PHE A 134 9.43 9.25 7.17
CA PHE A 134 8.62 10.01 6.22
C PHE A 134 8.72 11.53 6.38
N SER A 135 9.02 12.04 7.58
CA SER A 135 9.21 13.47 7.82
C SER A 135 10.53 13.97 7.23
N PHE A 136 11.58 13.14 7.19
CA PHE A 136 12.83 13.46 6.51
C PHE A 136 12.70 13.48 4.97
N LEU A 137 11.70 12.80 4.42
CA LEU A 137 11.37 12.80 2.98
C LEU A 137 10.55 13.99 2.53
N ARG A 138 9.91 14.68 3.48
CA ARG A 138 9.30 15.96 3.17
C ARG A 138 10.45 16.97 3.10
N PRO A 139 10.57 17.76 2.03
CA PRO A 139 11.32 18.98 2.13
C PRO A 139 10.76 19.71 3.35
N ASN A 140 11.60 20.01 4.35
CA ASN A 140 11.35 21.22 5.11
C ASN A 140 11.13 22.28 4.05
N ASP A 141 10.00 22.99 4.07
CA ASP A 141 9.95 24.30 3.42
C ASP A 141 11.23 25.00 3.91
N LEU A 142 12.19 25.17 3.01
CA LEU A 142 13.43 25.87 3.29
C LEU A 142 13.01 27.24 3.82
N VAL A 143 13.14 27.45 5.12
CA VAL A 143 13.24 28.78 5.71
C VAL A 143 14.71 29.15 5.70
#